data_AF-A0A0F0GEU9-F1
#
_entry.id   AF-A0A0F0GEU9-F1
#
_cell.length_a   1.000
_cell.length_b   1.000
_cell.length_c   1.000
_cell.angle_alpha   90.00
_cell.angle_beta   90.00
_cell.angle_gamma   90.00
#
_symmetry.space_group_name_H-M   'P 1'
#
loop_
_entity.id
_entity.type
_entity.pdbx_description
1 polymer ?
#
loop_
_entity_poly.entity_id
_entity_poly.type
_entity_poly.pdbx_seq_one_letter_code
_entity_poly.pdbx_strand_id
1 'polypeptide(L)'
;AEQLREAVSDGESVEGVLSLLALDGTVLESGVSAGLGGTLALVQALGDCGVAAPLWCVTRGAVSTGRSDRLVSAVQAQVWGLGRVVGLEHPERWG
;
A
#
# COMPACT_ATOMS: atom_id res chain seq x y z
N ALA A 1 0.99 3.85 -13.28
CA ALA A 1 1.82 5.07 -13.38
C ALA A 1 1.05 6.24 -13.98
N GLU A 2 0.30 6.10 -15.08
CA GLU A 2 -0.35 7.25 -15.76
C GLU A 2 -1.26 8.10 -14.87
N GLN A 3 -2.23 7.48 -14.19
CA GLN A 3 -3.11 8.18 -13.24
C GLN A 3 -2.33 8.88 -12.12
N LEU A 4 -1.20 8.31 -11.69
CA LEU A 4 -0.36 8.91 -10.66
C LEU A 4 0.40 10.12 -11.21
N ARG A 5 0.89 10.07 -12.46
CA ARG A 5 1.56 11.20 -13.12
C ARG A 5 0.64 12.39 -13.27
N GLU A 6 -0.60 12.14 -13.70
CA GLU A 6 -1.64 13.18 -13.77
C GLU A 6 -1.93 13.76 -12.38
N ALA A 7 -1.95 12.94 -11.33
CA ALA A 7 -2.19 13.42 -9.97
C ALA A 7 -1.03 14.26 -9.38
N VAL A 8 0.20 14.10 -9.88
CA VAL A 8 1.38 14.84 -9.38
C VAL A 8 1.88 15.93 -10.34
N SER A 9 1.16 16.20 -11.43
CA SER A 9 1.60 17.14 -12.48
C SER A 9 1.49 18.62 -12.10
N ASP A 10 0.77 18.95 -11.02
CA ASP A 10 0.47 20.34 -10.63
C ASP A 10 1.66 21.07 -9.96
N GLY A 11 2.81 20.41 -9.83
CA GLY A 11 4.07 21.02 -9.40
C GLY A 11 4.21 21.26 -7.89
N GLU A 12 3.17 20.95 -7.11
CA GLU A 12 3.27 20.90 -5.64
C GLU A 12 3.97 19.60 -5.20
N SER A 13 4.87 19.73 -4.22
CA SER A 13 5.53 18.56 -3.64
C SER A 13 4.53 17.73 -2.83
N VAL A 14 4.46 16.44 -3.13
CA VAL A 14 3.68 15.49 -2.32
C VAL A 14 4.43 15.23 -1.01
N GLU A 15 3.82 15.59 0.11
CA GLU A 15 4.39 15.33 1.46
C GLU A 15 4.11 13.91 1.95
N GLY A 16 3.13 13.23 1.37
CA GLY A 16 2.72 11.91 1.82
C GLY A 16 1.68 11.23 0.93
N VAL A 17 1.69 9.90 0.92
CA VAL A 17 0.71 9.08 0.20
C VAL A 17 -0.01 8.18 1.18
N LEU A 18 -1.34 8.32 1.28
CA LEU A 18 -2.19 7.43 2.08
C LEU A 18 -2.96 6.47 1.17
N SER A 19 -2.60 5.20 1.19
CA SER A 19 -3.24 4.16 0.38
C SER A 19 -4.36 3.45 1.14
N LEU A 20 -5.55 3.42 0.53
CA LEU A 20 -6.70 2.63 0.97
C LEU A 20 -6.90 1.35 0.15
N LEU A 21 -6.01 1.05 -0.81
CA LEU A 21 -6.15 -0.06 -1.74
C LEU A 21 -6.26 -1.40 -1.01
N ALA A 22 -5.56 -1.54 0.11
CA ALA A 22 -5.59 -2.75 0.92
C ALA A 22 -6.98 -3.07 1.48
N LEU A 23 -7.94 -2.13 1.49
CA LEU A 23 -9.30 -2.41 1.93
C LEU A 23 -10.07 -3.33 0.97
N ASP A 24 -9.67 -3.39 -0.30
CA ASP A 24 -10.23 -4.33 -1.27
C ASP A 24 -9.64 -5.73 -1.10
N GLY A 25 -10.38 -6.56 -0.35
CA GLY A 25 -10.04 -7.96 -0.10
C GLY A 25 -10.47 -8.93 -1.20
N THR A 26 -10.96 -8.45 -2.36
CA THR A 26 -11.43 -9.33 -3.44
C THR A 26 -10.27 -10.19 -3.95
N VAL A 27 -10.39 -11.52 -3.84
CA VAL A 27 -9.38 -12.46 -4.37
C VAL A 27 -9.68 -12.73 -5.83
N LEU A 28 -8.69 -12.45 -6.68
CA LEU A 28 -8.79 -12.66 -8.13
C LEU A 28 -8.50 -14.13 -8.48
N GLU A 29 -8.78 -14.51 -9.72
CA GLU A 29 -8.49 -15.88 -10.23
C GLU A 29 -7.00 -16.26 -10.11
N SER A 30 -6.11 -15.26 -10.12
CA SER A 30 -4.67 -15.45 -9.88
C SER A 30 -4.32 -15.85 -8.44
N GLY A 31 -5.28 -15.83 -7.52
CA GLY A 31 -5.06 -16.05 -6.09
C GLY A 31 -4.51 -14.83 -5.33
N VAL A 32 -4.25 -13.72 -6.04
CA VAL A 32 -3.80 -12.45 -5.47
C VAL A 32 -5.02 -11.59 -5.16
N SER A 33 -5.03 -10.92 -4.00
CA SER A 33 -6.07 -9.95 -3.69
C SER A 33 -5.89 -8.66 -4.50
N ALA A 34 -6.99 -8.05 -4.92
CA ALA A 34 -6.99 -6.77 -5.63
C ALA A 34 -6.21 -5.70 -4.84
N GLY A 35 -6.39 -5.64 -3.51
CA GLY A 35 -5.64 -4.73 -2.64
C GLY A 35 -4.14 -5.00 -2.58
N LEU A 36 -3.70 -6.26 -2.56
CA LEU A 36 -2.26 -6.59 -2.59
C LEU A 36 -1.65 -6.21 -3.95
N GLY A 37 -2.28 -6.62 -5.04
CA GLY A 37 -1.81 -6.31 -6.39
C GLY A 37 -1.75 -4.81 -6.65
N GLY A 38 -2.80 -4.08 -6.24
CA GLY A 38 -2.85 -2.63 -6.33
C GLY A 38 -1.78 -1.93 -5.48
N THR A 39 -1.51 -2.43 -4.27
CA THR A 39 -0.46 -1.87 -3.40
C THR A 39 0.94 -2.06 -4.01
N LEU A 40 1.23 -3.24 -4.57
CA LEU A 40 2.49 -3.48 -5.28
C LEU A 40 2.65 -2.53 -6.48
N ALA A 41 1.60 -2.39 -7.29
CA ALA A 41 1.60 -1.50 -8.44
C ALA A 41 1.78 -0.03 -8.04
N LEU A 42 1.23 0.39 -6.90
CA LEU A 42 1.41 1.75 -6.36
C LEU A 42 2.87 2.01 -5.96
N VAL A 43 3.52 1.07 -5.25
CA VAL A 43 4.94 1.18 -4.87
C VAL A 43 5.83 1.35 -6.10
N GLN A 44 5.59 0.53 -7.14
CA GLN A 44 6.30 0.63 -8.41
C GLN A 44 6.04 1.98 -9.10
N ALA A 45 4.78 2.41 -9.18
CA ALA A 45 4.41 3.66 -9.83
C ALA A 45 5.01 4.90 -9.14
N LEU A 46 5.09 4.91 -7.80
CA LEU A 46 5.75 5.99 -7.05
C LEU A 46 7.24 6.08 -7.41
N GLY A 47 7.91 4.94 -7.54
CA GLY A 47 9.28 4.85 -8.03
C GLY A 47 9.44 5.38 -9.46
N ASP A 48 8.57 4.93 -10.37
CA ASP A 48 8.56 5.35 -11.78
C ASP A 48 8.33 6.87 -11.95
N CYS A 49 7.60 7.49 -11.01
CA CYS A 49 7.30 8.92 -11.04
C CYS A 49 8.29 9.76 -10.21
N GLY A 50 9.28 9.15 -9.58
CA GLY A 50 10.24 9.85 -8.73
C GLY A 50 9.63 10.48 -7.47
N VAL A 51 8.48 9.98 -7.01
CA VAL A 51 7.83 10.47 -5.79
C VAL A 51 8.56 9.90 -4.58
N ALA A 52 9.25 10.77 -3.85
CA ALA A 52 10.00 10.42 -2.64
C ALA A 52 9.17 10.47 -1.35
N ALA A 53 7.89 10.83 -1.45
CA ALA A 53 7.01 10.96 -0.31
C ALA A 53 6.79 9.60 0.40
N PRO A 54 6.71 9.57 1.74
CA PRO A 54 6.36 8.37 2.49
C PRO A 54 4.98 7.82 2.11
N LEU A 55 4.88 6.50 1.94
CA LEU A 55 3.65 5.75 1.70
C LEU A 55 3.16 5.06 2.97
N TRP A 56 1.94 5.39 3.40
CA TRP A 56 1.18 4.69 4.44
C TRP A 56 0.09 3.81 3.84
N CYS A 57 0.02 2.55 4.24
CA CYS A 57 -1.03 1.62 3.82
C CYS A 57 -2.03 1.35 4.95
N VAL A 58 -3.29 1.72 4.74
CA VAL A 58 -4.36 1.53 5.73
C VAL A 58 -5.00 0.15 5.57
N THR A 59 -5.10 -0.58 6.67
CA THR A 59 -5.82 -1.86 6.74
C THR A 59 -6.83 -1.84 7.89
N ARG A 60 -7.81 -2.74 7.85
CA ARG A 60 -8.81 -2.91 8.93
C ARG A 60 -8.93 -4.38 9.30
N GLY A 61 -8.62 -4.71 10.55
CA GLY A 61 -8.72 -6.08 11.07
C GLY A 61 -7.71 -7.05 10.46
N ALA A 62 -6.64 -6.53 9.86
CA ALA A 62 -5.55 -7.28 9.26
C ALA A 62 -4.54 -7.82 10.27
N VAL A 63 -4.54 -7.27 11.48
CA VAL A 63 -3.72 -7.68 12.61
C VAL A 63 -4.57 -7.71 13.86
N SER A 64 -4.17 -8.52 14.83
CA SER A 64 -4.69 -8.48 16.20
C SER A 64 -3.66 -7.77 17.07
N THR A 65 -4.07 -6.69 17.72
CA THR A 65 -3.21 -5.86 18.58
C THR A 65 -3.33 -6.21 20.07
N GLY A 66 -4.22 -7.14 20.43
CA GLY A 66 -4.42 -7.59 21.80
C GLY A 66 -5.54 -8.64 21.93
N ARG A 67 -5.75 -9.17 23.15
CA ARG A 67 -6.68 -10.29 23.37
C ARG A 67 -8.12 -10.03 22.93
N SER A 68 -8.55 -8.77 22.98
CA SER A 68 -9.92 -8.37 22.62
C SER A 68 -10.06 -7.96 21.15
N ASP A 69 -8.96 -7.88 20.40
CA ASP A 69 -8.94 -7.48 19.00
C ASP A 69 -8.98 -8.72 18.09
N ARG A 70 -10.11 -8.94 17.42
CA ARG A 70 -10.29 -10.10 16.54
C ARG A 70 -9.67 -9.83 15.18
N LEU A 71 -8.83 -10.76 14.71
CA LEU A 71 -8.37 -10.79 13.33
C LEU A 71 -9.57 -11.13 12.43
N VAL A 72 -10.03 -10.16 11.65
CA VAL A 72 -11.23 -10.30 10.79
C VAL A 72 -10.91 -10.26 9.30
N SER A 73 -9.66 -9.96 8.92
CA SER A 73 -9.26 -9.91 7.51
C SER A 73 -7.82 -10.41 7.29
N ALA A 74 -7.66 -11.73 7.22
CA ALA A 74 -6.36 -12.34 6.92
C ALA A 74 -5.83 -11.95 5.53
N VAL A 75 -6.71 -11.66 4.56
CA VAL A 75 -6.31 -11.21 3.21
C VAL A 75 -5.53 -9.89 3.28
N GLN A 76 -5.99 -8.93 4.10
CA GLN A 76 -5.31 -7.65 4.26
C GLN A 76 -3.96 -7.77 4.97
N ALA A 77 -3.73 -8.84 5.73
CA ALA A 77 -2.45 -9.10 6.38
C ALA A 77 -1.30 -9.31 5.35
N GLN A 78 -1.62 -9.66 4.11
CA GLN A 78 -0.63 -9.76 3.04
C GLN A 78 0.11 -8.44 2.81
N VAL A 79 -0.58 -7.30 2.94
CA VAL A 79 0.00 -5.95 2.80
C VAL A 79 1.01 -5.65 3.92
N TRP A 80 0.82 -6.20 5.12
CA TRP A 80 1.81 -6.09 6.19
C TRP A 80 3.10 -6.87 5.87
N GLY A 81 2.99 -7.98 5.14
CA GLY A 81 4.14 -8.74 4.63
C GLY A 81 4.92 -7.94 3.58
N LEU A 82 4.22 -7.45 2.56
CA LEU A 82 4.80 -6.62 1.51
C LEU A 82 5.45 -5.35 2.09
N GLY A 83 4.73 -4.61 2.94
CA GLY A 83 5.19 -3.35 3.50
C GLY A 83 6.48 -3.48 4.30
N ARG A 84 6.69 -4.59 5.02
CA ARG A 84 7.97 -4.86 5.69
C ARG A 84 9.14 -4.98 4.72
N VAL A 85 8.93 -5.60 3.56
CA VAL A 85 9.98 -5.71 2.52
C VAL A 85 10.22 -4.37 1.87
N VAL A 86 9.15 -3.64 1.52
CA VAL A 86 9.26 -2.28 0.95
C VAL A 86 10.01 -1.35 1.89
N GLY A 87 9.74 -1.38 3.19
CA GLY A 87 10.47 -0.58 4.17
C GLY A 87 11.95 -0.95 4.32
N LEU A 88 12.36 -2.16 3.93
CA LEU A 88 13.77 -2.57 3.89
C LEU A 88 14.45 -2.17 2.57
N GLU A 89 13.75 -2.27 1.44
CA GLU A 89 14.29 -1.94 0.11
C GLU A 89 14.28 -0.44 -0.18
N HIS A 90 13.32 0.29 0.39
CA HIS A 90 13.04 1.71 0.13
C HIS A 90 12.73 2.48 1.43
N PRO A 91 13.67 2.51 2.39
CA PRO A 91 13.43 3.10 3.71
C PRO A 91 13.07 4.59 3.67
N GLU A 92 13.53 5.31 2.65
CA GLU A 92 13.27 6.74 2.45
C GLU A 92 11.84 7.05 1.96
N ARG A 93 11.10 6.05 1.47
CA ARG A 93 9.75 6.20 0.90
C ARG A 93 8.66 5.45 1.66
N TRP A 94 9.00 4.84 2.79
CA TRP A 94 8.09 4.03 3.58
C TRP A 94 7.83 4.70 4.93
N GLY A 95 6.54 4.88 5.28
CA GLY A 95 6.10 5.54 6.51
C GLY A 95 4.94 4.82 7.17
#